data_AF-K9SK15-F1
#
_entry.id   AF-K9SK15-F1
#
_cell.length_a   1.000
_cell.length_b   1.000
_cell.length_c   1.000
_cell.angle_alpha   90.00
_cell.angle_beta   90.00
_cell.angle_gamma   90.00
#
_symmetry.space_group_name_H-M   'P 1'
#
loop_
_entity.id
_entity.type
_entity.pdbx_description
1 polymer ?
#
loop_
_entity_poly.entity_id
_entity_poly.type
_entity_poly.pdbx_seq_one_letter_code
_entity_poly.pdbx_strand_id
1 'polypeptide(L)'
;MAKEIPIKAEPEEFRNACSDGYVYGICTYYGDKATKKLHVYVELGKEVSLSDRNKSDLFSDRKKFIGCTVYASLTREEVDEGKFIGKLGEDIDVTVMLVDQISN
;
A
#
# COMPACT_ATOMS: atom_id res chain seq x y z
N MET A 1 15.12 8.81 8.14
CA MET A 1 14.60 8.53 6.79
C MET A 1 13.17 8.08 6.97
N ALA A 2 12.18 8.84 6.49
CA ALA A 2 10.78 8.39 6.53
C ALA A 2 10.66 7.14 5.64
N LYS A 3 10.25 6.01 6.22
CA LYS A 3 10.01 4.78 5.48
C LYS A 3 8.71 4.95 4.71
N GLU A 4 8.79 5.37 3.45
CA GLU A 4 7.66 5.32 2.54
C GLU A 4 7.45 3.87 2.09
N ILE A 5 6.24 3.33 2.24
CA ILE A 5 5.90 1.98 1.80
C ILE A 5 5.09 2.05 0.49
N PRO A 6 5.63 1.54 -0.63
CA PRO A 6 4.88 1.43 -1.87
C PRO A 6 3.93 0.23 -1.83
N ILE A 7 2.65 0.49 -2.07
CA ILE A 7 1.57 -0.51 -2.07
C ILE A 7 1.00 -0.63 -3.48
N LYS A 8 0.92 -1.86 -3.98
CA LYS A 8 0.27 -2.18 -5.25
C LYS A 8 -1.17 -2.59 -4.95
N ALA A 9 -2.13 -1.84 -5.47
CA ALA A 9 -3.56 -2.08 -5.28
C ALA A 9 -4.23 -2.34 -6.64
N GLU A 10 -5.23 -3.23 -6.64
CA GLU A 10 -6.09 -3.47 -7.80
C GLU A 10 -6.96 -2.24 -8.10
N PRO A 11 -7.56 -2.13 -9.30
CA PRO A 11 -8.34 -0.97 -9.67
C PRO A 11 -9.52 -0.66 -8.75
N GLU A 12 -10.16 -1.69 -8.19
CA GLU A 12 -11.26 -1.53 -7.24
C GLU A 12 -10.76 -0.92 -5.92
N GLU A 13 -9.76 -1.56 -5.31
CA GLU A 13 -9.10 -1.11 -4.09
C GLU A 13 -8.52 0.31 -4.21
N PHE A 14 -7.89 0.62 -5.34
CA PHE A 14 -7.31 1.94 -5.59
C PHE A 14 -8.37 3.06 -5.69
N ARG A 15 -9.55 2.74 -6.23
CA ARG A 15 -10.67 3.69 -6.31
C ARG A 15 -11.30 3.88 -4.93
N ASN A 16 -11.47 2.80 -4.18
CA ASN A 16 -12.11 2.78 -2.87
C ASN A 16 -11.22 3.34 -1.74
N ALA A 17 -9.89 3.33 -1.92
CA ALA A 17 -8.91 3.86 -0.97
C ALA A 17 -9.26 5.26 -0.39
N CYS A 18 -9.85 6.15 -1.19
CA CYS A 18 -10.22 7.49 -0.71
C CYS A 18 -11.55 7.51 0.05
N SER A 19 -12.44 6.55 -0.20
CA SER A 19 -13.81 6.54 0.33
C SER A 19 -13.89 5.76 1.64
N ASP A 20 -13.22 4.62 1.71
CA ASP A 20 -13.35 3.68 2.84
C ASP A 20 -12.33 3.92 3.96
N GLY A 21 -11.32 4.76 3.71
CA GLY A 21 -10.26 5.06 4.70
C GLY A 21 -9.27 3.92 4.89
N TYR A 22 -9.29 2.91 4.03
CA TYR A 22 -8.32 1.83 4.01
C TYR A 22 -8.08 1.33 2.58
N VAL A 23 -7.02 0.55 2.37
CA VAL A 23 -6.75 -0.13 1.10
C VAL A 23 -6.11 -1.49 1.31
N TYR A 24 -6.51 -2.46 0.52
CA TYR A 24 -5.82 -3.74 0.42
C TYR A 24 -4.86 -3.77 -0.76
N GLY A 25 -3.70 -4.40 -0.57
CA GLY A 25 -2.73 -4.52 -1.64
C GLY A 25 -1.56 -5.43 -1.31
N ILE A 26 -0.53 -5.35 -2.13
CA ILE A 26 0.74 -6.04 -1.90
C ILE A 26 1.85 -5.03 -1.74
N CYS A 27 2.64 -5.21 -0.68
CA CYS A 27 3.90 -4.53 -0.51
C CYS A 27 5.06 -5.50 -0.83
N THR A 28 6.16 -4.94 -1.32
CA THR A 28 7.41 -5.69 -1.46
C THR A 28 8.29 -5.35 -0.27
N TYR A 29 8.44 -6.29 0.66
CA TYR A 29 9.29 -6.13 1.83
C TYR A 29 10.70 -6.64 1.52
N TYR A 30 11.68 -5.74 1.63
CA TYR A 30 13.10 -6.05 1.49
C TYR A 30 13.67 -6.37 2.87
N GLY A 31 13.61 -7.65 3.26
CA GLY A 31 14.29 -8.14 4.45
C GLY A 31 15.75 -8.50 4.18
N ASP A 32 16.50 -8.77 5.24
CA ASP A 32 17.95 -9.07 5.23
C ASP A 32 18.39 -10.23 4.32
N LYS A 33 17.48 -11.14 3.96
CA LYS A 33 17.83 -12.37 3.22
C LYS A 33 17.04 -12.61 1.94
N ALA A 34 15.91 -11.93 1.73
CA ALA A 34 15.08 -12.09 0.54
C ALA A 34 14.04 -10.99 0.41
N THR A 35 13.72 -10.66 -0.84
CA THR A 35 12.54 -9.89 -1.22
C THR A 35 11.30 -10.75 -1.04
N LYS A 36 10.39 -10.36 -0.15
CA LYS A 36 9.09 -11.04 0.04
C LYS A 36 7.95 -10.13 -0.40
N LYS A 37 7.02 -10.67 -1.17
CA LYS A 37 5.71 -10.04 -1.38
C LYS A 37 4.84 -10.39 -0.18
N LEU A 38 4.22 -9.39 0.43
CA LEU A 38 3.28 -9.58 1.54
C LEU A 38 1.96 -8.92 1.17
N HIS A 39 0.87 -9.60 1.50
CA HIS A 39 -0.45 -9.01 1.48
C HIS A 39 -0.56 -8.04 2.63
N VAL A 40 -1.09 -6.85 2.37
CA VAL A 40 -1.22 -5.82 3.40
C VAL A 40 -2.60 -5.22 3.42
N TYR A 41 -3.00 -4.90 4.64
CA TYR A 41 -4.10 -3.99 4.93
C TYR A 41 -3.49 -2.67 5.39
N VAL A 42 -3.92 -1.57 4.78
CA VAL A 42 -3.45 -0.25 5.15
C VAL A 42 -4.62 0.59 5.62
N GLU A 43 -4.55 1.05 6.86
CA GLU A 43 -5.39 2.13 7.34
C GLU A 43 -4.82 3.44 6.80
N LEU A 44 -5.59 4.10 5.94
CA LEU A 44 -5.18 5.31 5.27
C LEU A 44 -5.41 6.51 6.19
N GLY A 45 -4.35 7.29 6.38
CA GLY A 45 -4.44 8.56 7.06
C GLY A 45 -4.87 9.67 6.11
N LYS A 46 -4.13 10.78 6.13
CA LYS A 46 -4.45 11.95 5.31
C LYS A 46 -3.89 11.78 3.90
N GLU A 47 -4.75 11.90 2.89
CA GLU A 47 -4.29 12.03 1.50
C GLU A 47 -3.52 13.34 1.31
N VAL A 48 -2.36 13.25 0.67
CA VAL A 48 -1.57 14.41 0.27
C VAL A 48 -1.38 14.40 -1.24
N SER A 49 -1.67 15.53 -1.87
CA SER A 49 -1.41 15.69 -3.30
C SER A 49 0.09 15.66 -3.55
N LEU A 50 0.53 14.67 -4.33
CA LEU A 50 1.88 14.65 -4.87
C LEU A 50 2.01 15.87 -5.79
N SER A 51 2.80 16.87 -5.38
CA SER A 51 3.03 18.04 -6.23
C SER A 51 3.75 17.61 -7.51
N ASP A 52 3.04 17.71 -8.63
CA ASP A 52 3.52 17.49 -10.01
C ASP A 52 4.85 18.21 -10.27
N ARG A 53 5.98 17.53 -10.06
CA ARG A 53 7.29 18.01 -10.52
C ARG A 53 7.99 17.09 -11.50
N ASN A 54 7.40 15.94 -11.84
CA ASN A 54 7.93 15.05 -12.88
C ASN A 54 6.77 14.44 -13.68
N LYS A 55 6.24 15.24 -14.60
CA LYS A 55 5.36 14.84 -15.72
C LYS A 55 6.16 14.04 -16.76
N SER A 56 6.77 12.93 -16.36
CA SER A 56 7.54 12.09 -17.30
C SER A 56 7.39 10.59 -17.10
N ASP A 57 6.57 10.14 -16.15
CA ASP A 57 6.24 8.72 -16.01
C ASP A 57 4.80 8.49 -16.45
N LEU A 58 4.65 7.90 -17.63
CA LEU A 58 3.41 7.67 -18.36
C LEU A 58 2.60 6.48 -17.80
N PHE A 59 2.95 5.94 -16.64
CA PHE A 59 2.36 4.72 -16.11
C PHE A 59 2.13 4.79 -14.59
N SER A 60 0.93 4.37 -14.21
CA SER A 60 0.40 4.16 -12.85
C SER A 60 -0.12 5.41 -12.13
N ASP A 61 -1.45 5.58 -12.20
CA ASP A 61 -2.22 6.32 -11.19
C ASP A 61 -1.71 5.95 -9.79
N ARG A 62 -1.25 6.95 -9.04
CA ARG A 62 -0.74 6.79 -7.69
C ARG A 62 -1.28 7.85 -6.76
N LYS A 63 -1.50 7.48 -5.51
CA LYS A 63 -1.98 8.35 -4.43
C LYS A 63 -1.04 8.23 -3.24
N LYS A 64 -0.73 9.36 -2.59
CA LYS A 64 0.12 9.39 -1.40
C LYS A 64 -0.72 9.72 -0.18
N PHE A 65 -0.47 8.99 0.89
CA PHE A 65 -1.13 9.15 2.18
C PHE A 65 -0.05 9.22 3.27
N ILE A 66 -0.33 10.01 4.31
CA ILE A 66 0.56 10.20 5.46
C ILE A 66 -0.18 9.84 6.75
N GLY A 67 0.56 9.42 7.77
CA GLY A 67 -0.02 8.95 9.02
C GLY A 67 -0.73 7.61 8.86
N CYS A 68 -0.26 6.77 7.93
CA CYS A 68 -0.84 5.47 7.66
C CYS A 68 -0.35 4.43 8.66
N THR A 69 -1.17 3.40 8.83
CA THR A 69 -0.81 2.19 9.57
C THR A 69 -0.89 1.01 8.61
N VAL A 70 0.17 0.21 8.54
CA VAL A 70 0.29 -0.93 7.62
C VAL A 70 0.40 -2.23 8.39
N TYR A 71 -0.56 -3.13 8.17
CA TYR A 71 -0.54 -4.50 8.68
C TYR A 71 -0.20 -5.46 7.55
N ALA A 72 0.57 -6.49 7.86
CA ALA A 72 0.94 -7.54 6.91
C ALA A 72 0.30 -8.87 7.28
N SER A 73 0.01 -9.65 6.24
CA SER A 73 -0.43 -11.04 6.29
C SER A 73 0.27 -11.84 5.18
N LEU A 74 0.22 -13.17 5.27
CA LEU A 74 0.82 -14.04 4.26
C LEU A 74 -0.12 -14.26 3.07
N THR A 75 -1.43 -14.20 3.28
CA THR A 75 -2.43 -14.43 2.22
C THR A 75 -3.50 -13.32 2.23
N ARG A 76 -4.24 -13.20 1.11
CA ARG A 76 -5.40 -12.29 0.99
C ARG A 76 -6.55 -12.70 1.92
N GLU A 77 -6.77 -14.00 2.12
CA GLU A 77 -7.81 -14.52 2.99
C GLU A 77 -7.57 -14.11 4.45
N GLU A 78 -6.32 -14.18 4.92
CA GLU A 78 -5.96 -13.71 6.26
C GLU A 78 -6.23 -12.22 6.43
N VAL A 79 -6.00 -11.42 5.39
CA VAL A 79 -6.30 -9.99 5.39
C VAL A 79 -7.80 -9.73 5.53
N ASP A 80 -8.63 -10.46 4.77
CA ASP A 80 -10.10 -10.36 4.81
C ASP A 80 -10.65 -10.77 6.19
N GLU A 81 -10.04 -11.77 6.82
CA GLU A 81 -10.36 -12.22 8.18
C GLU A 81 -9.77 -11.32 9.29
N GLY A 82 -8.98 -10.29 8.96
CA GLY A 82 -8.30 -9.43 9.93
C GLY A 82 -7.18 -10.13 10.72
N LYS A 83 -6.63 -11.24 10.20
CA LYS A 83 -5.52 -12.00 10.78
C LYS A 83 -4.20 -11.45 10.25
N PHE A 84 -3.54 -10.62 11.04
CA PHE A 84 -2.27 -10.02 10.68
C PHE A 84 -1.10 -10.71 11.37
N ILE A 85 -0.05 -11.04 10.61
CA ILE A 85 1.20 -11.58 11.18
C ILE A 85 2.00 -10.50 11.91
N GLY A 86 1.69 -9.23 11.65
CA GLY A 86 2.29 -8.11 12.35
C GLY A 86 2.04 -6.78 11.66
N LYS A 87 2.51 -5.72 12.32
CA LYS A 87 2.48 -4.34 11.83
C LYS A 87 3.81 -3.98 11.20
N LEU A 88 3.80 -3.58 9.93
CA LEU A 88 5.01 -3.13 9.22
C LEU A 88 5.43 -1.71 9.65
N GLY A 89 4.46 -0.87 10.04
CA GLY A 89 4.71 0.47 10.54
C GLY A 89 3.45 1.18 11.03
N GLU A 90 3.63 2.14 11.95
CA GLU A 90 2.65 3.13 12.41
C GLU A 90 3.13 4.53 12.01
N ASP A 91 2.19 5.43 11.70
CA ASP A 91 2.47 6.82 11.36
C ASP A 91 3.51 6.96 10.22
N ILE A 92 3.32 6.14 9.18
CA ILE A 92 4.22 6.09 8.02
C ILE A 92 3.58 6.66 6.77
N ASP A 93 4.42 7.05 5.82
CA ASP A 93 3.99 7.45 4.49
C ASP A 93 3.70 6.21 3.64
N VAL A 94 2.57 6.22 2.93
CA VAL A 94 2.18 5.15 2.01
C VAL A 94 1.91 5.74 0.64
N THR A 95 2.48 5.12 -0.39
CA THR A 95 2.17 5.42 -1.79
C THR A 95 1.40 4.23 -2.37
N VAL A 96 0.11 4.42 -2.61
CA VAL A 96 -0.73 3.43 -3.29
C VAL A 96 -0.57 3.62 -4.79
N MET A 97 -0.29 2.54 -5.51
CA MET A 97 -0.10 2.51 -6.95
C MET A 97 -1.13 1.56 -7.56
N LEU A 98 -1.83 2.05 -8.59
CA LEU A 98 -2.70 1.23 -9.41
C LEU A 98 -1.88 0.22 -10.22
N VAL A 99 -2.25 -1.04 -10.10
CA VAL A 99 -1.74 -2.13 -10.96
C VAL A 99 -2.89 -2.87 -11.61
N ASP A 100 -2.71 -3.28 -12.86
CA ASP A 100 -3.73 -3.98 -13.66
C ASP A 100 -4.04 -5.38 -13.12
N GLN A 101 -3.02 -6.08 -12.62
CA GLN A 101 -3.16 -7.34 -11.89
C GLN A 101 -2.11 -7.47 -10.78
N ILE A 102 -2.55 -7.93 -9.62
CA ILE A 102 -1.67 -8.39 -8.56
C ILE A 102 -1.29 -9.84 -8.86
N SER A 103 -0.15 -10.06 -9.53
CA SER A 103 0.35 -11.42 -9.78
C SER A 103 0.82 -12.06 -8.47
N ASN A 104 0.03 -13.04 -8.01
CA ASN A 104 0.28 -13.93 -6.88
C ASN A 104 1.56 -14.76 -7.13
#